data_AF-A0A6N8ABD4-F1
#
_entry.id   AF-A0A6N8ABD4-F1
#
_cell.length_a   1.000
_cell.length_b   1.000
_cell.length_c   1.000
_cell.angle_alpha   90.00
_cell.angle_beta   90.00
_cell.angle_gamma   90.00
#
_symmetry.space_group_name_H-M   'P 1'
#
loop_
_entity.id
_entity.type
_entity.pdbx_description
1 polymer ?
#
loop_
_entity_poly.entity_id
_entity_poly.type
_entity_poly.pdbx_seq_one_letter_code
_entity_poly.pdbx_strand_id
1 'polypeptide(L)'
;MTSKTAGSTPPDNPAPQQQGMPKINTVTAGDITASLKAGFSDFLARPLMSGFFGLFYAVFGILFVWSLIWLGKIWMIIPAVIGFPLVAPFAAAGLYEMSRRMQKGESFGWSEILTVMADQRKREMGWMAFVTLFIFWVWVYQVRLWLAIILQKASFSDFDGFLNAVLFTPHGWTFLAVGTCVGAFLSAV
;
A
#
# COMPACT_ATOMS: atom_id res chain seq x y z
N MET A 1 45.11 -12.09 -63.00
CA MET A 1 44.35 -12.44 -61.79
C MET A 1 44.69 -11.41 -60.72
N THR A 2 43.84 -10.39 -60.54
CA THR A 2 44.04 -9.36 -59.51
C THR A 2 42.75 -9.26 -58.70
N SER A 3 42.84 -9.73 -57.46
CA SER A 3 41.74 -9.90 -56.53
C SER A 3 41.13 -8.55 -56.12
N LYS A 4 39.80 -8.45 -56.26
CA LYS A 4 38.97 -7.30 -55.90
C LYS A 4 38.78 -7.32 -54.38
N THR A 5 39.34 -6.35 -53.67
CA THR A 5 39.13 -6.18 -52.22
C THR A 5 37.70 -5.66 -52.01
N ALA A 6 36.83 -6.52 -51.48
CA ALA A 6 35.46 -6.15 -51.10
C ALA A 6 35.51 -5.25 -49.85
N GLY A 7 35.04 -4.01 -49.99
CA GLY A 7 34.80 -3.13 -48.86
C GLY A 7 33.64 -3.66 -48.02
N SER A 8 33.89 -3.86 -46.73
CA SER A 8 32.87 -4.25 -45.75
C SER A 8 31.92 -3.08 -45.48
N THR A 9 30.65 -3.27 -45.80
CA THR A 9 29.54 -2.38 -45.43
C THR A 9 29.44 -2.28 -43.90
N PRO A 10 29.37 -1.08 -43.30
CA PRO A 10 29.11 -0.93 -41.87
C PRO A 10 27.73 -1.53 -41.52
N PRO A 11 27.56 -2.17 -40.34
CA PRO A 11 26.26 -2.66 -39.92
C PRO A 11 25.30 -1.49 -39.69
N ASP A 12 24.21 -1.46 -40.46
CA ASP A 12 23.01 -0.65 -40.21
C ASP A 12 22.38 -1.13 -38.90
N ASN A 13 22.87 -0.58 -37.80
CA ASN A 13 22.28 -0.75 -36.48
C ASN A 13 21.47 0.52 -36.19
N PRO A 14 20.16 0.57 -36.50
CA PRO A 14 19.36 1.75 -36.19
C PRO A 14 19.38 1.95 -34.68
N ALA A 15 19.96 3.06 -34.24
CA ALA A 15 19.94 3.48 -32.85
C ALA A 15 18.48 3.47 -32.33
N PRO A 16 18.22 3.05 -31.08
CA PRO A 16 16.88 3.05 -30.51
C PRO A 16 16.27 4.45 -30.66
N GLN A 17 15.16 4.55 -31.38
CA GLN A 17 14.43 5.80 -31.54
C GLN A 17 14.11 6.34 -30.15
N GLN A 18 14.64 7.54 -29.85
CA GLN A 18 14.33 8.26 -28.62
C GLN A 18 12.82 8.46 -28.57
N GLN A 19 12.14 7.66 -27.76
CA GLN A 19 10.71 7.80 -27.50
C GLN A 19 10.48 9.22 -26.99
N GLY A 20 9.79 10.03 -27.79
CA GLY A 20 9.49 11.42 -27.45
C GLY A 20 8.88 11.52 -26.06
N MET A 21 9.24 12.57 -25.34
CA MET A 21 8.80 12.80 -23.96
C MET A 21 7.27 12.63 -23.86
N PRO A 22 6.76 11.78 -22.94
CA PRO A 22 5.34 11.47 -22.86
C PRO A 22 4.55 12.76 -22.66
N LYS A 23 3.51 12.96 -23.48
CA LYS A 23 2.65 14.13 -23.41
C LYS A 23 1.91 14.12 -22.08
N ILE A 24 2.15 15.13 -21.24
CA ILE A 24 1.49 15.28 -19.95
C ILE A 24 0.03 15.64 -20.20
N ASN A 25 -0.91 14.81 -19.74
CA ASN A 25 -2.34 15.09 -19.81
C ASN A 25 -2.76 15.94 -18.61
N THR A 26 -3.65 16.91 -18.85
CA THR A 26 -4.27 17.71 -17.78
C THR A 26 -5.40 16.92 -17.14
N VAL A 27 -5.25 16.57 -15.87
CA VAL A 27 -6.27 15.83 -15.11
C VAL A 27 -7.37 16.80 -14.65
N THR A 28 -8.61 16.47 -14.96
CA THR A 28 -9.80 17.22 -14.54
C THR A 28 -10.60 16.41 -13.51
N ALA A 29 -11.45 17.06 -12.72
CA ALA A 29 -12.35 16.37 -11.79
C ALA A 29 -13.24 15.30 -12.47
N GLY A 30 -13.54 15.45 -13.77
CA GLY A 30 -14.25 14.47 -14.58
C GLY A 30 -13.50 13.14 -14.76
N ASP A 31 -12.17 13.15 -14.70
CA ASP A 31 -11.37 11.92 -14.79
C ASP A 31 -11.51 11.06 -13.52
N ILE A 32 -11.76 11.70 -12.37
CA ILE A 32 -12.02 10.99 -11.10
C ILE A 32 -13.34 10.22 -11.19
N THR A 33 -14.40 10.87 -11.67
CA THR A 33 -15.70 10.18 -11.81
C THR A 33 -15.67 9.14 -12.92
N ALA A 34 -14.96 9.41 -14.02
CA ALA A 34 -14.76 8.44 -15.10
C ALA A 34 -13.99 7.20 -14.64
N SER A 35 -12.90 7.37 -13.92
CA SER A 35 -12.10 6.26 -13.37
C SER A 35 -12.88 5.43 -12.35
N LEU A 36 -13.68 6.06 -11.49
CA LEU A 36 -14.52 5.34 -10.53
C LEU A 36 -15.60 4.52 -11.24
N LYS A 37 -16.23 5.09 -12.27
CA LYS A 37 -17.22 4.38 -13.10
C LYS A 37 -16.60 3.19 -13.84
N ALA A 38 -15.39 3.36 -14.38
CA ALA A 38 -14.63 2.31 -15.03
C ALA A 38 -14.25 1.18 -14.05
N GLY A 39 -13.77 1.52 -12.86
CA GLY A 39 -13.48 0.55 -11.81
C GLY A 39 -14.73 -0.22 -11.37
N PHE A 40 -15.88 0.45 -11.29
CA PHE A 40 -17.15 -0.21 -10.98
C PHE A 40 -17.61 -1.14 -12.11
N SER A 41 -17.48 -0.73 -13.38
CA SER A 41 -17.78 -1.64 -14.51
C SER A 41 -16.86 -2.85 -14.54
N ASP A 42 -15.58 -2.67 -14.23
CA ASP A 42 -14.61 -3.77 -14.17
C ASP A 42 -14.95 -4.75 -13.05
N PHE A 43 -15.40 -4.24 -11.89
CA PHE A 43 -15.89 -5.06 -10.78
C PHE A 43 -17.11 -5.90 -11.19
N LEU A 44 -18.10 -5.29 -11.86
CA LEU A 44 -19.33 -5.98 -12.29
C LEU A 44 -19.09 -6.98 -13.43
N ALA A 45 -18.09 -6.75 -14.28
CA ALA A 45 -17.76 -7.67 -15.36
C ALA A 45 -17.19 -9.01 -14.84
N ARG A 46 -16.47 -8.99 -13.71
CA ARG A 46 -15.90 -10.19 -13.06
C ARG A 46 -16.12 -10.14 -11.54
N PRO A 47 -17.35 -10.35 -11.05
CA PRO A 47 -17.70 -10.14 -9.64
C PRO A 47 -17.03 -11.16 -8.71
N LEU A 48 -16.81 -12.39 -9.16
CA LEU A 48 -16.17 -13.42 -8.33
C LEU A 48 -14.68 -13.13 -8.10
N MET A 49 -13.94 -12.79 -9.16
CA MET A 49 -12.51 -12.47 -9.05
C MET A 49 -12.28 -11.16 -8.30
N SER A 50 -13.03 -10.11 -8.64
CA SER A 50 -12.90 -8.81 -7.98
C SER A 50 -13.40 -8.85 -6.53
N GLY A 51 -14.49 -9.58 -6.28
CA GLY A 51 -15.03 -9.82 -4.94
C GLY A 51 -14.09 -10.61 -4.04
N PHE A 52 -13.30 -11.55 -4.58
CA PHE A 52 -12.30 -12.29 -3.81
C PHE A 52 -11.27 -11.38 -3.14
N PHE A 53 -10.75 -10.36 -3.85
CA PHE A 53 -9.79 -9.42 -3.27
C PHE A 53 -10.41 -8.60 -2.13
N GLY A 54 -11.63 -8.11 -2.33
CA GLY A 54 -12.37 -7.37 -1.30
C GLY A 54 -12.71 -8.25 -0.09
N LEU A 55 -13.17 -9.48 -0.33
CA LEU A 55 -13.50 -10.44 0.71
C LEU A 55 -12.28 -10.85 1.52
N PHE A 56 -11.14 -11.10 0.87
CA PHE A 56 -9.88 -11.39 1.53
C PHE A 56 -9.50 -10.25 2.50
N TYR A 57 -9.63 -9.00 2.04
CA TYR A 57 -9.35 -7.82 2.85
C TYR A 57 -10.34 -7.64 4.02
N ALA A 58 -11.63 -7.89 3.78
CA ALA A 58 -12.66 -7.83 4.80
C ALA A 58 -12.45 -8.90 5.88
N VAL A 59 -12.21 -10.15 5.48
CA VAL A 59 -11.92 -11.26 6.40
C VAL A 59 -10.65 -10.98 7.18
N PHE A 60 -9.58 -10.51 6.53
CA PHE A 60 -8.35 -10.15 7.21
C PHE A 60 -8.59 -9.06 8.28
N GLY A 61 -9.32 -7.99 7.93
CA GLY A 61 -9.66 -6.93 8.88
C GLY A 61 -10.50 -7.42 10.06
N ILE A 62 -11.52 -8.25 9.80
CA ILE A 62 -12.37 -8.85 10.85
C ILE A 62 -11.54 -9.73 11.78
N LEU A 63 -10.72 -10.63 11.24
CA LEU A 63 -9.84 -11.51 12.03
C LEU A 63 -8.84 -10.69 12.84
N PHE A 64 -8.32 -9.60 12.28
CA PHE A 64 -7.39 -8.72 12.96
C PHE A 64 -8.04 -8.00 14.15
N VAL A 65 -9.22 -7.42 13.97
CA VAL A 65 -10.00 -6.79 15.05
C VAL A 65 -10.41 -7.82 16.10
N TRP A 66 -10.87 -9.00 15.67
CA TRP A 66 -11.24 -10.07 16.59
C TRP A 66 -10.05 -10.54 17.44
N SER A 67 -8.86 -10.65 16.84
CA SER A 67 -7.63 -10.96 17.55
C SER A 67 -7.32 -9.90 18.63
N LEU A 68 -7.45 -8.60 18.31
CA LEU A 68 -7.24 -7.51 19.27
C LEU A 68 -8.20 -7.56 20.46
N ILE A 69 -9.48 -7.87 20.19
CA ILE A 69 -10.50 -8.04 21.23
C ILE A 69 -10.14 -9.23 22.13
N TRP A 70 -9.77 -10.37 21.52
CA TRP A 70 -9.40 -11.58 22.26
C TRP A 70 -8.14 -11.39 23.11
N LEU A 71 -7.17 -10.61 22.63
CA LEU A 71 -5.95 -10.23 23.35
C LEU A 71 -6.17 -9.16 24.43
N GLY A 72 -7.39 -8.60 24.57
CA GLY A 72 -7.70 -7.51 25.49
C GLY A 72 -6.90 -6.23 25.20
N LYS A 73 -6.49 -6.03 23.94
CA LYS A 73 -5.59 -4.94 23.52
C LYS A 73 -6.27 -4.04 22.50
N ILE A 74 -7.57 -3.82 22.64
CA ILE A 74 -8.39 -3.07 21.67
C ILE A 74 -7.87 -1.65 21.42
N TRP A 75 -7.21 -1.03 22.41
CA TRP A 75 -6.57 0.28 22.25
C TRP A 75 -5.50 0.30 21.13
N MET A 76 -4.90 -0.85 20.78
CA MET A 76 -3.96 -0.98 19.66
C MET A 76 -4.63 -0.93 18.28
N ILE A 77 -5.96 -0.77 18.22
CA ILE A 77 -6.70 -0.64 16.96
C ILE A 77 -6.23 0.56 16.15
N ILE A 78 -5.81 1.66 16.77
CA ILE A 78 -5.35 2.86 16.07
C ILE A 78 -4.05 2.56 15.27
N PRO A 79 -2.95 2.08 15.89
CA PRO A 79 -1.79 1.61 15.15
C PRO A 79 -2.11 0.51 14.15
N ALA A 80 -2.96 -0.43 14.52
CA ALA A 80 -3.34 -1.56 13.66
C ALA A 80 -3.99 -1.12 12.34
N VAL A 81 -4.94 -0.19 12.40
CA VAL A 81 -5.60 0.37 11.22
C VAL A 81 -4.60 1.12 10.35
N ILE A 82 -3.60 1.77 10.94
CA ILE A 82 -2.50 2.44 10.20
C ILE A 82 -1.58 1.42 9.51
N GLY A 83 -1.39 0.22 10.08
CA GLY A 83 -0.59 -0.85 9.47
C GLY A 83 -1.32 -1.63 8.37
N PHE A 84 -2.66 -1.61 8.36
CA PHE A 84 -3.50 -2.34 7.42
C PHE A 84 -3.24 -2.03 5.92
N PRO A 85 -2.94 -0.78 5.52
CA PRO A 85 -2.59 -0.45 4.14
C PRO A 85 -1.29 -1.11 3.64
N LEU A 86 -0.43 -1.66 4.50
CA LEU A 86 0.83 -2.31 4.06
C LEU A 86 0.59 -3.49 3.11
N VAL A 87 -0.56 -4.16 3.23
CA VAL A 87 -0.92 -5.30 2.37
C VAL A 87 -1.67 -4.84 1.10
N ALA A 88 -2.13 -3.59 1.04
CA ALA A 88 -3.08 -3.11 0.05
C ALA A 88 -2.47 -2.95 -1.35
N PRO A 89 -1.21 -2.48 -1.50
CA PRO A 89 -0.56 -2.39 -2.81
C PRO A 89 -0.49 -3.71 -3.56
N PHE A 90 -0.36 -4.84 -2.83
CA PHE A 90 -0.32 -6.17 -3.44
C PHE A 90 -1.67 -6.58 -4.03
N ALA A 91 -2.75 -6.35 -3.28
CA ALA A 91 -4.10 -6.60 -3.77
C ALA A 91 -4.46 -5.65 -4.94
N ALA A 92 -4.09 -4.37 -4.83
CA ALA A 92 -4.30 -3.38 -5.88
C ALA A 92 -3.59 -3.77 -7.18
N ALA A 93 -2.37 -4.31 -7.12
CA ALA A 93 -1.67 -4.80 -8.30
C ALA A 93 -2.44 -5.90 -9.05
N GLY A 94 -3.11 -6.81 -8.31
CA GLY A 94 -3.98 -7.82 -8.90
C GLY A 94 -5.19 -7.21 -9.61
N LEU A 95 -5.87 -6.25 -8.98
CA LEU A 95 -6.99 -5.53 -9.58
C LEU A 95 -6.58 -4.73 -10.82
N TYR A 96 -5.43 -4.05 -10.78
CA TYR A 96 -4.90 -3.30 -11.92
C TYR A 96 -4.55 -4.19 -13.10
N GLU A 97 -3.98 -5.38 -12.84
CA GLU A 97 -3.70 -6.34 -13.89
C GLU A 97 -4.98 -6.84 -14.55
N MET A 98 -6.03 -7.12 -13.77
CA MET A 98 -7.34 -7.49 -14.32
C MET A 98 -7.91 -6.40 -15.21
N SER A 99 -7.95 -5.15 -14.74
CA SER A 99 -8.43 -4.01 -15.55
C SER A 99 -7.62 -3.84 -16.83
N ARG A 100 -6.28 -3.94 -16.75
CA ARG A 100 -5.39 -3.85 -17.91
C ARG A 100 -5.70 -4.91 -18.96
N ARG A 101 -5.89 -6.17 -18.55
CA ARG A 101 -6.17 -7.26 -19.49
C ARG A 101 -7.57 -7.18 -20.08
N MET A 102 -8.55 -6.72 -19.29
CA MET A 102 -9.89 -6.42 -19.78
C MET A 102 -9.88 -5.35 -20.86
N GLN A 103 -9.12 -4.26 -20.66
CA GLN A 103 -8.98 -3.20 -21.67
C GLN A 103 -8.33 -3.69 -22.96
N LYS A 104 -7.41 -4.66 -22.89
CA LYS A 104 -6.77 -5.27 -24.06
C LYS A 104 -7.61 -6.37 -24.72
N GLY A 105 -8.76 -6.75 -24.15
CA GLY A 105 -9.56 -7.87 -24.62
C GLY A 105 -8.85 -9.23 -24.48
N GLU A 106 -7.83 -9.32 -23.64
CA GLU A 106 -7.09 -10.56 -23.39
C GLU A 106 -7.92 -11.49 -22.49
N SER A 107 -7.94 -12.79 -22.80
CA SER A 107 -8.47 -13.78 -21.88
C SER A 107 -7.46 -13.97 -20.74
N PHE A 108 -7.96 -14.07 -19.51
CA PHE A 108 -7.11 -14.34 -18.35
C PHE A 108 -7.83 -15.17 -17.31
N GLY A 109 -7.05 -16.04 -16.65
CA GLY A 109 -7.49 -16.91 -15.56
C GLY A 109 -6.94 -16.50 -14.20
N TRP A 110 -7.32 -17.25 -13.16
CA TRP A 110 -6.86 -17.03 -11.77
C TRP A 110 -5.35 -17.15 -11.61
N SER A 111 -4.74 -18.16 -12.24
CA SER A 111 -3.31 -18.43 -12.15
C SER A 111 -2.47 -17.26 -12.66
N GLU A 112 -2.91 -16.61 -13.72
CA GLU A 112 -2.19 -15.49 -14.34
C GLU A 112 -2.20 -14.24 -13.46
N ILE A 113 -3.34 -13.93 -12.84
CA ILE A 113 -3.46 -12.79 -11.92
C ILE A 113 -2.68 -13.06 -10.62
N LEU A 114 -2.80 -14.25 -10.05
CA LEU A 114 -2.09 -14.62 -8.83
C LEU A 114 -0.58 -14.74 -9.05
N THR A 115 -0.13 -15.22 -10.22
CA THR A 115 1.29 -15.25 -10.59
C THR A 115 1.84 -13.84 -10.70
N VAL A 116 1.13 -12.92 -11.37
CA VAL A 116 1.55 -11.51 -11.43
C VAL A 116 1.67 -10.93 -10.03
N MET A 117 0.70 -11.15 -9.14
CA MET A 117 0.76 -10.68 -7.75
C MET A 117 1.95 -11.30 -6.99
N ALA A 118 2.24 -12.58 -7.20
CA ALA A 118 3.39 -13.26 -6.60
C ALA A 118 4.73 -12.73 -7.13
N ASP A 119 4.80 -12.39 -8.41
CA ASP A 119 6.00 -11.83 -9.02
C ASP A 119 6.22 -10.36 -8.61
N GLN A 120 5.14 -9.61 -8.34
CA GLN A 120 5.24 -8.27 -7.76
C GLN A 120 5.95 -8.28 -6.39
N ARG A 121 5.85 -9.37 -5.61
CA ARG A 121 6.60 -9.55 -4.35
C ARG A 121 8.11 -9.58 -4.58
N LYS A 122 8.58 -10.10 -5.72
CA LYS A 122 10.01 -10.25 -6.03
C LYS A 122 10.63 -8.96 -6.61
N ARG A 123 9.81 -7.95 -6.91
CA ARG A 123 10.24 -6.64 -7.42
C ARG A 123 10.52 -5.67 -6.27
N GLU A 124 10.89 -4.44 -6.64
CA GLU A 124 11.02 -3.27 -5.75
C GLU A 124 9.87 -3.09 -4.75
N MET A 125 8.65 -3.51 -5.11
CA MET A 125 7.50 -3.45 -4.18
C MET A 125 7.67 -4.33 -2.94
N GLY A 126 8.35 -5.47 -3.05
CA GLY A 126 8.65 -6.32 -1.90
C GLY A 126 9.61 -5.63 -0.92
N TRP A 127 10.65 -4.99 -1.45
CA TRP A 127 11.60 -4.22 -0.65
C TRP A 127 10.94 -2.99 0.00
N MET A 128 10.15 -2.23 -0.77
CA MET A 128 9.38 -1.11 -0.24
C MET A 128 8.41 -1.55 0.87
N ALA A 129 7.68 -2.66 0.67
CA ALA A 129 6.79 -3.19 1.70
C ALA A 129 7.55 -3.63 2.96
N PHE A 130 8.71 -4.27 2.80
CA PHE A 130 9.57 -4.66 3.91
C PHE A 130 10.09 -3.46 4.69
N VAL A 131 10.65 -2.45 4.01
CA VAL A 131 11.14 -1.22 4.62
C VAL A 131 9.99 -0.47 5.32
N THR A 132 8.84 -0.36 4.67
CA THR A 132 7.66 0.31 5.26
C THR A 132 7.16 -0.45 6.48
N LEU A 133 7.10 -1.79 6.43
CA LEU A 133 6.76 -2.63 7.59
C LEU A 133 7.76 -2.44 8.73
N PHE A 134 9.05 -2.39 8.43
CA PHE A 134 10.11 -2.19 9.42
C PHE A 134 9.99 -0.82 10.10
N ILE A 135 9.85 0.25 9.32
CA ILE A 135 9.64 1.62 9.83
C ILE A 135 8.36 1.68 10.66
N PHE A 136 7.28 1.07 10.17
CA PHE A 136 6.03 0.98 10.89
C PHE A 136 6.20 0.26 12.23
N TRP A 137 6.96 -0.83 12.28
CA TRP A 137 7.18 -1.58 13.51
C TRP A 137 7.99 -0.77 14.52
N VAL A 138 9.05 -0.09 14.08
CA VAL A 138 9.81 0.85 14.92
C VAL A 138 8.88 1.94 15.45
N TRP A 139 8.04 2.52 14.59
CA TRP A 139 7.08 3.54 14.98
C TRP A 139 6.07 3.05 16.04
N VAL A 140 5.49 1.86 15.88
CA VAL A 140 4.59 1.26 16.89
C VAL A 140 5.30 1.04 18.22
N TYR A 141 6.55 0.58 18.20
CA TYR A 141 7.35 0.41 19.41
C TYR A 141 7.64 1.73 20.10
N GLN A 142 7.96 2.77 19.32
CA GLN A 142 8.14 4.12 19.87
C GLN A 142 6.87 4.57 20.57
N VAL A 143 5.71 4.54 19.90
CA VAL A 143 4.42 4.92 20.51
C VAL A 143 4.16 4.14 21.79
N ARG A 144 4.40 2.82 21.80
CA ARG A 144 4.25 1.98 23.00
C ARG A 144 5.19 2.41 24.13
N LEU A 145 6.44 2.76 23.83
CA LEU A 145 7.42 3.22 24.80
C LEU A 145 6.99 4.57 25.40
N TRP A 146 6.55 5.52 24.58
CA TRP A 146 6.01 6.80 25.06
C TRP A 146 4.80 6.61 25.96
N LEU A 147 3.87 5.73 25.58
CA LEU A 147 2.71 5.37 26.42
C LEU A 147 3.15 4.78 27.76
N ALA A 148 4.12 3.84 27.75
CA ALA A 148 4.60 3.21 28.96
C ALA A 148 5.32 4.20 29.91
N ILE A 149 6.09 5.15 29.37
CA ILE A 149 6.85 6.12 30.18
C ILE A 149 5.97 7.26 30.67
N ILE A 150 5.05 7.76 29.86
CA ILE A 150 4.28 8.97 30.19
C ILE A 150 3.00 8.62 30.96
N LEU A 151 2.27 7.59 30.54
CA LEU A 151 0.99 7.22 31.16
C LEU A 151 1.16 6.21 32.31
N GLN A 152 2.33 5.57 32.45
CA GLN A 152 2.79 4.63 33.51
C GLN A 152 1.72 3.78 34.24
N LYS A 153 0.90 4.41 35.09
CA LYS A 153 -0.08 3.77 36.00
C LYS A 153 -1.50 3.75 35.45
N ALA A 154 -1.73 4.36 34.31
CA ALA A 154 -3.04 4.53 33.77
C ALA A 154 -3.42 3.24 33.01
N SER A 155 -4.11 2.35 33.74
CA SER A 155 -4.56 1.05 33.23
C SER A 155 -5.84 1.23 32.45
N PHE A 156 -5.74 1.24 31.12
CA PHE A 156 -6.92 1.21 30.25
C PHE A 156 -6.99 -0.17 29.60
N SER A 157 -7.99 -0.94 30.01
CA SER A 157 -8.36 -2.18 29.34
C SER A 157 -9.26 -1.89 28.13
N ASP A 158 -9.95 -0.75 28.15
CA ASP A 158 -10.97 -0.37 27.18
C ASP A 158 -10.63 0.91 26.39
N PHE A 159 -11.21 1.02 25.20
CA PHE A 159 -11.00 2.15 24.28
C PHE A 159 -11.45 3.48 24.89
N ASP A 160 -12.59 3.51 25.59
CA ASP A 160 -13.10 4.72 26.25
C ASP A 160 -12.20 5.18 27.41
N GLY A 161 -11.66 4.23 28.18
CA GLY A 161 -10.68 4.52 29.23
C GLY A 161 -9.41 5.14 28.67
N PHE A 162 -8.95 4.65 27.51
CA PHE A 162 -7.80 5.22 26.80
C PHE A 162 -8.08 6.66 26.33
N LEU A 163 -9.21 6.91 25.68
CA LEU A 163 -9.58 8.26 25.23
C LEU A 163 -9.70 9.23 26.40
N ASN A 164 -10.33 8.80 27.50
CA ASN A 164 -10.49 9.65 28.67
C ASN A 164 -9.12 10.08 29.21
N ALA A 165 -8.19 9.13 29.31
CA ALA A 165 -6.88 9.40 29.84
C ALA A 165 -6.00 10.23 28.91
N VAL A 166 -6.04 10.01 27.61
CA VAL A 166 -5.23 10.78 26.66
C VAL A 166 -5.74 12.22 26.54
N LEU A 167 -7.06 12.41 26.52
CA LEU A 167 -7.67 13.73 26.24
C LEU A 167 -7.92 14.57 27.49
N PHE A 168 -8.16 13.97 28.66
CA PHE A 168 -8.57 14.71 29.85
C PHE A 168 -7.58 14.62 31.02
N THR A 169 -6.41 14.00 30.85
CA THR A 169 -5.38 13.98 31.90
C THR A 169 -4.16 14.83 31.53
N PRO A 170 -3.48 15.45 32.52
CA PRO A 170 -2.25 16.19 32.27
C PRO A 170 -1.14 15.32 31.64
N HIS A 171 -1.06 14.04 32.01
CA HIS A 171 -0.13 13.09 31.41
C HIS A 171 -0.46 12.81 29.94
N GLY A 172 -1.75 12.72 29.61
CA GLY A 172 -2.23 12.58 28.24
C GLY A 172 -1.85 13.77 27.35
N TRP A 173 -1.94 14.99 27.87
CA TRP A 173 -1.51 16.19 27.14
C TRP A 173 0.00 16.21 26.87
N THR A 174 0.81 15.80 27.85
CA THR A 174 2.26 15.63 27.65
C THR A 174 2.55 14.60 26.57
N PHE A 175 1.82 13.47 26.56
CA PHE A 175 1.94 12.46 25.52
C PHE A 175 1.59 13.02 24.14
N LEU A 176 0.50 13.77 24.02
CA LEU A 176 0.11 14.41 22.75
C LEU A 176 1.13 15.43 22.28
N ALA A 177 1.59 16.34 23.15
CA ALA A 177 2.55 17.38 22.81
C ALA A 177 3.87 16.79 22.30
N VAL A 178 4.39 15.77 23.02
CA VAL A 178 5.62 15.10 22.63
C VAL A 178 5.45 14.32 21.32
N GLY A 179 4.33 13.61 21.17
CA GLY A 179 3.99 12.91 19.93
C GLY A 179 3.92 13.86 18.73
N THR A 180 3.30 15.04 18.89
CA THR A 180 3.24 16.07 17.85
C THR A 180 4.62 16.64 17.51
N CYS A 181 5.46 16.93 18.50
CA CYS A 181 6.82 17.43 18.25
C CYS A 181 7.68 16.41 17.48
N VAL A 182 7.62 15.13 17.86
CA VAL A 182 8.34 14.07 17.16
C VAL A 182 7.80 13.89 15.74
N GLY A 183 6.48 13.91 15.56
CA GLY A 183 5.85 13.84 14.23
C GLY A 183 6.24 15.02 13.34
N ALA A 184 6.28 16.23 13.89
CA ALA A 184 6.70 17.43 13.18
C ALA A 184 8.17 17.34 12.74
N PHE A 185 9.06 16.82 13.60
CA PHE A 185 10.45 16.58 13.25
C PHE A 185 10.59 15.54 12.13
N LEU A 186 9.90 14.40 12.23
CA LEU A 186 9.91 13.37 11.19
C LEU A 186 9.35 13.85 9.85
N SER A 187 8.39 14.78 9.87
CA SER A 187 7.83 15.36 8.63
C SER A 187 8.76 16.39 7.98
N ALA A 188 9.70 16.96 8.74
CA ALA A 188 10.59 18.01 8.25
C ALA A 188 11.88 17.47 7.61
N VAL A 189 12.22 16.21 7.86
CA VAL A 189 13.42 15.51 7.37
C VAL A 189 13.04 14.56 6.25
#